data_AF-A0A844LZ37-F1
#
_entry.id   AF-A0A844LZ37-F1
#
_cell.length_a   1.000
_cell.length_b   1.000
_cell.length_c   1.000
_cell.angle_alpha   90.00
_cell.angle_beta   90.00
_cell.angle_gamma   90.00
#
_symmetry.space_group_name_H-M   'P 1'
#
loop_
_entity.id
_entity.type
_entity.pdbx_description
1 polymer ?
#
loop_
_entity_poly.entity_id
_entity_poly.type
_entity_poly.pdbx_seq_one_letter_code
_entity_poly.pdbx_strand_id
1 'polypeptide(L)'
;MTTLFMVQLGATPKGRLIEQHDMFFGVADKVGDLIDAINAHWPAVKNKWHIDSYRSVTTVINPDGSAYHIEWQDDNTAEKDNINSSIKSNQSTDNASDLKLFFINLGGYQEGSIEEFHYKMLVVAPTQATAMKAAATTEFYPTLP
;
A
#
# COMPACT_ATOMS: atom_id res chain seq x y z
N MET A 1 3.23 -4.90 18.39
CA MET A 1 1.94 -5.13 17.71
C MET A 1 2.26 -5.20 16.24
N THR A 2 2.02 -6.36 15.63
CA THR A 2 2.33 -6.62 14.24
C THR A 2 1.58 -5.64 13.34
N THR A 3 2.32 -4.89 12.53
CA THR A 3 1.81 -3.75 11.75
C THR A 3 2.33 -3.82 10.32
N LEU A 4 1.50 -3.48 9.34
CA LEU A 4 1.94 -3.24 7.97
C LEU A 4 2.61 -1.87 7.86
N PHE A 5 3.86 -1.85 7.40
CA PHE A 5 4.61 -0.64 7.11
C PHE A 5 4.70 -0.40 5.60
N MET A 6 4.54 0.87 5.21
CA MET A 6 4.87 1.38 3.89
C MET A 6 6.14 2.21 4.02
N VAL A 7 7.19 1.84 3.29
CA VAL A 7 8.54 2.40 3.44
C VAL A 7 9.04 2.87 2.09
N GLN A 8 9.50 4.12 2.01
CA GLN A 8 10.23 4.63 0.86
C GLN A 8 11.73 4.45 1.11
N LEU A 9 12.36 3.67 0.25
CA LEU A 9 13.79 3.35 0.29
C LEU A 9 14.54 4.21 -0.72
N GLY A 10 15.74 4.68 -0.33
CA GLY A 10 16.69 5.38 -1.19
C GLY A 10 18.00 4.57 -1.30
N ALA A 11 18.54 4.45 -2.52
CA ALA A 11 19.85 3.86 -2.75
C ALA A 11 20.44 4.22 -4.11
N THR A 12 21.75 4.01 -4.27
CA THR A 12 22.45 4.12 -5.57
C THR A 12 22.99 2.76 -6.00
N PRO A 13 22.20 1.95 -6.73
CA PRO A 13 22.67 0.67 -7.27
C PRO A 13 23.92 0.84 -8.15
N LYS A 14 24.74 -0.21 -8.23
CA LYS A 14 25.97 -0.18 -9.03
C LYS A 14 25.66 0.20 -10.49
N GLY A 15 26.35 1.22 -11.00
CA GLY A 15 26.20 1.70 -12.37
C GLY A 15 25.14 2.79 -12.55
N ARG A 16 24.42 3.17 -11.49
CA ARG A 16 23.55 4.35 -11.51
C ARG A 16 24.37 5.60 -11.19
N LEU A 17 24.04 6.70 -11.88
CA LEU A 17 24.68 8.01 -11.68
C LEU A 17 23.97 8.85 -10.62
N ILE A 18 22.70 8.53 -10.36
CA ILE A 18 21.85 9.20 -9.38
C ILE A 18 21.22 8.16 -8.46
N GLU A 19 20.81 8.65 -7.31
CA GLU A 19 20.00 7.92 -6.35
C GLU A 19 18.67 7.48 -6.97
N GLN A 20 18.23 6.28 -6.60
CA GLN A 20 16.96 5.70 -6.97
C GLN A 20 16.12 5.51 -5.71
N HIS A 21 14.80 5.53 -5.91
CA HIS A 21 13.84 5.26 -4.85
C HIS A 21 12.97 4.07 -5.22
N ASP A 22 12.60 3.29 -4.21
CA ASP A 22 11.63 2.20 -4.36
C ASP A 22 10.67 2.16 -3.16
N MET A 23 9.48 1.60 -3.38
CA MET A 23 8.47 1.42 -2.33
C MET A 23 8.49 -0.01 -1.83
N PHE A 24 8.70 -0.19 -0.54
CA PHE A 24 8.66 -1.47 0.14
C PHE A 24 7.47 -1.54 1.10
N PHE A 25 6.80 -2.69 1.12
CA PHE A 25 5.75 -3.00 2.09
C PHE A 25 6.17 -4.22 2.90
N GLY A 26 6.13 -4.12 4.21
CA GLY A 26 6.53 -5.21 5.10
C GLY A 26 5.75 -5.21 6.39
N VAL A 27 5.53 -6.39 6.95
CA VAL A 27 4.82 -6.57 8.22
C VAL A 27 5.83 -6.87 9.32
N ALA A 28 5.77 -6.12 10.42
CA ALA A 28 6.66 -6.28 11.57
C ALA A 28 6.10 -5.62 12.84
N ASP A 29 6.72 -5.88 13.99
CA ASP A 29 6.43 -5.16 15.23
C ASP A 29 7.04 -3.75 15.26
N LYS A 30 8.18 -3.56 14.61
CA LYS A 30 8.85 -2.26 14.43
C LYS A 30 9.58 -2.25 13.08
N VAL A 31 9.76 -1.06 12.51
CA VAL A 31 10.42 -0.88 11.19
C VAL A 31 11.82 -1.50 11.13
N GLY A 32 12.56 -1.48 12.25
CA GLY A 32 13.89 -2.08 12.31
C GLY A 32 13.92 -3.59 12.07
N ASP A 33 12.81 -4.30 12.29
CA ASP A 33 12.73 -5.75 12.03
C ASP A 33 12.59 -6.05 10.52
N LEU A 34 12.40 -5.04 9.68
CA LEU A 34 12.29 -5.19 8.23
C LEU A 34 13.64 -5.24 7.52
N ILE A 35 14.77 -5.04 8.21
CA ILE A 35 16.11 -4.92 7.58
C ILE A 35 16.43 -6.11 6.67
N ASP A 36 16.22 -7.34 7.15
CA ASP A 36 16.52 -8.54 6.37
C ASP A 36 15.59 -8.69 5.17
N ALA A 37 14.31 -8.35 5.33
CA ALA A 37 13.33 -8.35 4.24
C ALA A 37 13.65 -7.29 3.18
N ILE A 38 14.10 -6.09 3.59
CA ILE A 38 14.54 -5.01 2.70
C ILE A 38 15.79 -5.45 1.91
N ASN A 39 16.77 -6.07 2.59
CA ASN A 39 17.98 -6.58 1.93
C ASN A 39 17.63 -7.66 0.89
N ALA A 40 16.65 -8.52 1.17
CA ALA A 40 16.15 -9.52 0.24
C ALA A 40 15.36 -8.91 -0.94
N HIS A 41 14.60 -7.83 -0.69
CA HIS A 41 13.84 -7.09 -1.70
C HIS A 41 14.73 -6.38 -2.71
N TRP A 42 15.82 -5.73 -2.25
CA TRP A 42 16.69 -4.92 -3.11
C TRP A 42 18.15 -5.41 -3.12
N PRO A 43 18.44 -6.63 -3.62
CA PRO A 43 19.79 -7.21 -3.55
C PRO A 43 20.83 -6.40 -4.35
N ALA A 44 20.40 -5.64 -5.36
CA ALA A 44 21.25 -4.81 -6.21
C ALA A 44 22.02 -3.73 -5.43
N VAL A 45 21.52 -3.30 -4.28
CA VAL A 45 22.14 -2.24 -3.46
C VAL A 45 23.11 -2.78 -2.42
N LYS A 46 23.23 -4.11 -2.27
CA LYS A 46 24.20 -4.78 -1.36
C LYS A 46 24.18 -4.20 0.06
N ASN A 47 22.98 -4.08 0.64
CA ASN A 47 22.73 -3.55 1.98
C ASN A 47 23.18 -2.08 2.16
N LYS A 48 23.35 -1.34 1.06
CA LYS A 48 23.64 0.10 1.07
C LYS A 48 22.41 0.87 0.60
N TRP A 49 21.53 1.15 1.55
CA TRP A 49 20.29 1.89 1.35
C TRP A 49 20.02 2.75 2.58
N HIS A 50 19.06 3.66 2.47
CA HIS A 50 18.46 4.38 3.59
C HIS A 50 16.94 4.42 3.45
N ILE A 51 16.26 4.79 4.54
CA ILE A 51 14.83 5.04 4.56
C ILE A 51 14.64 6.56 4.53
N ASP A 52 13.99 7.06 3.48
CA ASP A 52 13.61 8.48 3.43
C ASP A 52 12.44 8.76 4.36
N SER A 53 11.46 7.86 4.31
CA SER A 53 10.23 7.97 5.07
C SER A 53 9.56 6.62 5.21
N TYR A 54 8.74 6.49 6.25
CA TYR A 54 7.88 5.35 6.46
C TYR A 54 6.61 5.78 7.19
N ARG A 55 5.58 4.94 7.09
CA ARG A 55 4.36 5.04 7.90
C ARG A 55 3.83 3.66 8.24
N SER A 56 3.18 3.55 9.40
CA SER A 56 2.27 2.44 9.66
C SER A 56 0.99 2.62 8.84
N VAL A 57 0.47 1.51 8.32
CA VAL A 57 -0.79 1.45 7.58
C VAL A 57 -1.83 0.83 8.52
N THR A 58 -2.51 1.68 9.28
CA THR A 58 -3.56 1.26 10.24
C THR A 58 -4.96 1.53 9.72
N THR A 59 -5.16 2.67 9.05
CA THR A 59 -6.45 3.04 8.45
C THR A 59 -6.21 3.54 7.04
N VAL A 60 -7.05 3.09 6.11
CA VAL A 60 -7.10 3.56 4.72
C VAL A 60 -8.45 4.22 4.49
N ILE A 61 -8.44 5.47 4.04
CA ILE A 61 -9.63 6.20 3.65
C ILE A 61 -9.63 6.24 2.12
N ASN A 62 -10.66 5.65 1.51
CA ASN A 62 -10.87 5.67 0.07
C ASN A 62 -11.31 7.06 -0.41
N PRO A 63 -11.20 7.35 -1.72
CA PRO A 63 -11.64 8.62 -2.31
C PRO A 63 -13.11 8.98 -2.09
N ASP A 64 -13.98 7.99 -1.92
CA ASP A 64 -15.40 8.18 -1.62
C ASP A 64 -15.68 8.47 -0.13
N GLY A 65 -14.64 8.51 0.71
CA GLY A 65 -14.72 8.74 2.15
C GLY A 65 -14.92 7.48 2.98
N SER A 66 -15.07 6.30 2.38
CA SER A 66 -15.14 5.04 3.13
C SER A 66 -13.80 4.75 3.84
N ALA A 67 -13.86 4.28 5.07
CA ALA A 67 -12.67 4.04 5.91
C ALA A 67 -12.57 2.58 6.31
N TYR A 68 -11.36 2.02 6.19
CA TYR A 68 -11.04 0.63 6.48
C TYR A 68 -9.90 0.55 7.48
N HIS A 69 -10.06 -0.27 8.52
CA HIS A 69 -8.99 -0.61 9.43
C HIS A 69 -8.19 -1.80 8.87
N ILE A 70 -6.87 -1.71 8.94
CA ILE A 70 -5.95 -2.75 8.45
C ILE A 70 -5.34 -3.44 9.66
N GLU A 71 -5.63 -4.74 9.77
CA GLU A 71 -5.06 -5.62 10.76
C GLU A 71 -4.33 -6.75 10.06
N TRP A 72 -3.22 -7.19 10.67
CA TRP A 72 -2.52 -8.36 10.20
C TRP A 72 -3.08 -9.62 10.88
N GLN A 73 -3.20 -10.70 10.11
CA GLN A 73 -3.62 -12.01 10.59
C GLN A 73 -2.65 -13.08 10.09
N ASP A 74 -2.21 -13.95 10.99
CA ASP A 74 -1.44 -15.14 10.64
C ASP A 74 -2.29 -16.13 9.83
N ASP A 75 -1.73 -16.66 8.74
CA ASP A 75 -2.35 -17.73 7.93
C ASP A 75 -2.69 -18.98 8.77
N ASN A 76 -1.97 -19.20 9.87
CA ASN A 76 -2.11 -20.37 10.76
C ASN A 76 -3.20 -20.21 11.83
N THR A 77 -3.87 -19.06 11.92
CA THR A 77 -4.98 -18.84 12.86
C THR A 77 -6.35 -19.17 12.27
N ALA A 78 -6.39 -19.72 11.05
CA ALA A 78 -7.60 -20.28 10.46
C ALA A 78 -7.96 -21.65 11.07
N GLU A 79 -8.20 -21.69 12.39
CA GLU A 79 -9.40 -22.41 12.82
C GLU A 79 -10.57 -21.68 12.15
N LYS A 80 -10.99 -22.21 10.99
CA LYS A 80 -12.31 -21.94 10.43
C LYS A 80 -13.33 -22.53 11.40
N ASP A 81 -13.45 -21.93 12.58
CA ASP A 81 -14.51 -22.24 13.52
C ASP A 81 -15.82 -21.85 12.86
N ASN A 82 -16.51 -22.89 12.40
CA ASN A 82 -17.91 -22.90 12.00
C ASN A 82 -18.79 -22.52 13.21
N ILE A 83 -18.70 -21.28 13.67
CA ILE A 83 -19.56 -20.75 14.72
C ILE A 83 -20.11 -19.42 14.23
N ASN A 84 -21.36 -19.49 13.77
CA ASN A 84 -22.33 -18.41 13.53
C ASN A 84 -22.62 -18.01 12.08
N SER A 85 -23.10 -18.98 11.31
CA SER A 85 -24.23 -18.79 10.36
C SER A 85 -25.57 -18.51 11.09
N SER A 86 -25.56 -17.84 12.25
CA SER A 86 -26.74 -17.68 13.10
C SER A 86 -26.66 -16.46 14.02
N ILE A 87 -26.26 -15.29 13.49
CA ILE A 87 -26.77 -14.01 14.01
C ILE A 87 -27.12 -13.15 12.78
N LYS A 88 -28.42 -13.08 12.48
CA LYS A 88 -28.95 -12.05 11.58
C LYS A 88 -28.86 -10.71 12.32
N SER A 89 -27.89 -9.87 11.98
CA SER A 89 -28.00 -8.43 12.17
C SER A 89 -28.18 -7.77 10.80
N ASN A 90 -29.33 -7.13 10.61
CA ASN A 90 -29.59 -6.26 9.48
C ASN A 90 -28.65 -5.06 9.56
N GLN A 91 -27.53 -5.11 8.84
CA GLN A 91 -26.82 -3.95 8.30
C GLN A 91 -25.92 -4.45 7.16
N SER A 92 -26.02 -3.75 6.03
CA SER A 92 -25.40 -4.03 4.73
C SER A 92 -24.02 -4.68 4.81
N THR A 93 -23.99 -6.00 4.62
CA THR A 93 -22.77 -6.79 4.46
C THR A 93 -22.31 -6.69 3.02
N ASP A 94 -21.55 -5.66 2.69
CA ASP A 94 -20.52 -5.83 1.66
C ASP A 94 -19.55 -6.87 2.21
N ASN A 95 -19.48 -8.04 1.58
CA ASN A 95 -18.65 -9.15 2.06
C ASN A 95 -17.18 -8.69 2.10
N ALA A 96 -16.69 -8.36 3.30
CA ALA A 96 -15.30 -7.97 3.52
C ALA A 96 -14.29 -9.04 3.06
N SER A 97 -14.74 -10.28 2.84
CA SER A 97 -13.94 -11.40 2.33
C SER A 97 -13.30 -11.16 0.96
N ASP A 98 -13.89 -10.28 0.15
CA ASP A 98 -13.45 -10.06 -1.23
C ASP A 98 -12.58 -8.79 -1.36
N LEU A 99 -12.51 -7.97 -0.31
CA LEU A 99 -11.75 -6.73 -0.32
C LEU A 99 -10.26 -6.99 -0.25
N LYS A 100 -9.50 -6.16 -0.96
CA LYS A 100 -8.04 -6.19 -1.02
C LYS A 100 -7.49 -4.78 -0.88
N LEU A 101 -6.31 -4.67 -0.29
CA LEU A 101 -5.54 -3.44 -0.23
C LEU A 101 -4.70 -3.31 -1.51
N PHE A 102 -4.87 -2.22 -2.24
CA PHE A 102 -4.10 -1.88 -3.43
C PHE A 102 -3.19 -0.68 -3.14
N PHE A 103 -1.91 -0.82 -3.50
CA PHE A 103 -1.02 0.32 -3.67
C PHE A 103 -1.09 0.79 -5.12
N ILE A 104 -1.33 2.10 -5.31
CA ILE A 104 -1.44 2.72 -6.62
C ILE A 104 -0.39 3.83 -6.69
N ASN A 105 0.51 3.73 -7.67
CA ASN A 105 1.49 4.75 -8.00
C ASN A 105 1.10 5.36 -9.36
N LEU A 106 0.50 6.53 -9.34
CA LEU A 106 0.06 7.25 -10.53
C LEU A 106 1.18 8.18 -11.01
N GLY A 107 1.70 7.94 -12.20
CA GLY A 107 2.62 8.85 -12.90
C GLY A 107 1.86 9.77 -13.85
N GLY A 108 2.36 10.99 -14.04
CA GLY A 108 1.76 11.97 -14.92
C GLY A 108 2.69 13.14 -15.25
N TYR A 109 2.42 13.78 -16.38
CA TYR A 109 3.16 14.95 -16.85
C TYR A 109 2.25 16.17 -16.91
N GLN A 110 2.84 17.33 -16.65
CA GLN A 110 2.18 18.62 -16.83
C GLN A 110 2.87 19.38 -17.96
N GLU A 111 2.10 20.11 -18.76
CA GLU A 111 2.64 20.95 -19.82
C GLU A 111 3.65 21.97 -19.23
N GLY A 112 4.81 22.08 -19.85
CA GLY A 112 5.88 22.98 -19.40
C GLY A 112 6.74 22.44 -18.24
N SER A 113 6.44 21.24 -17.70
CA SER A 113 7.31 20.55 -16.73
C SER A 113 8.05 19.39 -17.39
N ILE A 114 9.34 19.23 -17.05
CA ILE A 114 10.13 18.05 -17.44
C ILE A 114 10.02 16.91 -16.42
N GLU A 115 9.52 17.20 -15.21
CA GLU A 115 9.43 16.23 -14.14
C GLU A 115 8.17 15.37 -14.28
N GLU A 116 8.32 14.07 -14.04
CA GLU A 116 7.19 13.17 -13.90
C GLU A 116 6.67 13.20 -12.45
N PHE A 117 5.46 13.73 -12.28
CA PHE A 117 4.81 13.76 -10.98
C PHE A 117 4.29 12.37 -10.64
N HIS A 118 4.49 11.98 -9.39
CA HIS A 118 4.02 10.70 -8.88
C HIS A 118 3.11 10.90 -7.68
N TYR A 119 1.87 10.46 -7.79
CA TYR A 119 0.93 10.41 -6.68
C TYR A 119 0.72 8.97 -6.21
N LYS A 120 1.06 8.73 -4.95
CA LYS A 120 1.00 7.42 -4.32
C LYS A 120 -0.18 7.37 -3.38
N MET A 121 -1.01 6.35 -3.49
CA MET A 121 -2.15 6.15 -2.60
C MET A 121 -2.40 4.68 -2.31
N LEU A 122 -3.17 4.45 -1.25
CA LEU A 122 -3.71 3.15 -0.90
C LEU A 122 -5.22 3.18 -1.11
N VAL A 123 -5.76 2.10 -1.70
CA VAL A 123 -7.20 1.95 -1.93
C VAL A 123 -7.62 0.56 -1.51
N VAL A 124 -8.74 0.45 -0.79
CA VAL A 124 -9.37 -0.84 -0.49
C VAL A 124 -10.52 -1.06 -1.46
N ALA A 125 -10.48 -2.15 -2.21
CA ALA A 125 -11.51 -2.47 -3.21
C ALA A 125 -11.57 -3.99 -3.47
N PRO A 126 -12.64 -4.52 -4.10
CA PRO A 126 -12.70 -5.94 -4.42
C PRO A 126 -11.78 -6.35 -5.57
N THR A 127 -11.49 -5.42 -6.50
CA THR A 127 -10.67 -5.69 -7.69
C THR A 127 -9.73 -4.54 -8.00
N GLN A 128 -8.66 -4.84 -8.76
CA GLN A 128 -7.75 -3.81 -9.27
C GLN A 128 -8.50 -2.79 -10.14
N ALA A 129 -9.46 -3.24 -10.97
CA ALA A 129 -10.23 -2.35 -11.83
C ALA A 129 -11.05 -1.33 -11.03
N THR A 130 -11.71 -1.78 -9.96
CA THR A 130 -12.44 -0.89 -9.05
C THR A 130 -11.51 0.02 -8.25
N ALA A 131 -10.34 -0.46 -7.84
CA ALA A 131 -9.33 0.35 -7.16
C ALA A 131 -8.80 1.47 -8.07
N MET A 132 -8.50 1.15 -9.32
CA MET A 132 -8.06 2.14 -10.31
C MET A 132 -9.15 3.16 -10.64
N LYS A 133 -10.41 2.71 -10.77
CA LYS A 133 -11.54 3.62 -10.99
C LYS A 133 -11.69 4.62 -9.83
N ALA A 134 -11.54 4.16 -8.59
CA ALA A 134 -11.56 5.03 -7.42
C ALA A 134 -10.36 6.00 -7.42
N ALA A 135 -9.14 5.53 -7.71
CA ALA A 135 -7.96 6.40 -7.80
C ALA A 135 -8.09 7.48 -8.87
N ALA A 136 -8.77 7.19 -9.98
CA ALA A 136 -8.99 8.14 -11.07
C ALA A 136 -9.92 9.30 -10.72
N THR A 137 -10.67 9.23 -9.62
CA THR A 137 -11.51 10.36 -9.15
C THR A 137 -10.76 11.32 -8.23
N THR A 138 -9.48 11.05 -7.93
CA THR A 138 -8.66 11.94 -7.10
C THR A 138 -8.16 13.14 -7.91
N GLU A 139 -7.76 14.19 -7.20
CA GLU A 139 -7.27 15.45 -7.80
C GLU A 139 -6.03 15.27 -8.71
N PHE A 140 -5.34 14.12 -8.66
CA PHE A 140 -4.17 13.87 -9.49
C PHE A 140 -4.48 13.90 -10.99
N TYR A 141 -5.65 13.43 -11.39
CA TYR A 141 -6.15 13.62 -12.75
C TYR A 141 -7.18 14.76 -12.72
N PRO A 142 -6.78 16.02 -12.97
CA PRO A 142 -7.76 17.09 -13.10
C PRO A 142 -8.73 16.70 -14.21
N THR A 143 -10.02 16.79 -13.92
CA THR A 143 -11.04 16.68 -14.96
C THR A 143 -10.75 17.77 -15.98
N LEU A 144 -10.46 17.37 -17.23
CA LEU A 144 -10.33 18.31 -18.33
C LEU A 144 -11.62 19.16 -18.37
N PRO A 145 -11.52 20.50 -18.36
CA PRO A 145 -12.68 21.37 -18.54
C PRO A 145 -13.29 21.21 -19.94
#